data_AF-A0A357EYA1-F1
#
_entry.id   AF-A0A357EYA1-F1
#
_cell.length_a   1.000
_cell.length_b   1.000
_cell.length_c   1.000
_cell.angle_alpha   90.00
_cell.angle_beta   90.00
_cell.angle_gamma   90.00
#
_symmetry.space_group_name_H-M   'P 1'
#
loop_
_entity.id
_entity.type
_entity.pdbx_description
1 polymer ?
#
loop_
_entity_poly.entity_id
_entity_poly.type
_entity_poly.pdbx_seq_one_letter_code
_entity_poly.pdbx_strand_id
1 'polypeptide(L)'
;MSFSKTIFVTGFPGFIAERLVARLARPVVQFYLLALPQFVTAAAKSCNRIAEATATPPENFAIVEGDISKENLRISDEDLEEIRG
;
A
#
# COMPACT_ATOMS: atom_id res chain seq x y z
N MET A 1 -11.81 5.57 -11.21
CA MET A 1 -11.62 6.88 -10.54
C MET A 1 -10.33 7.49 -11.08
N SER A 2 -10.22 8.82 -11.21
CA SER A 2 -8.94 9.46 -11.53
C SER A 2 -8.27 9.84 -10.22
N PHE A 3 -7.21 9.11 -9.85
CA PHE A 3 -6.38 9.49 -8.70
C PHE A 3 -5.49 10.65 -9.10
N SER A 4 -5.38 11.66 -8.22
CA SER A 4 -4.48 12.80 -8.44
C SER A 4 -3.03 12.47 -8.14
N LYS A 5 -2.79 11.40 -7.38
CA LYS A 5 -1.48 10.98 -6.93
C LYS A 5 -1.47 9.49 -6.63
N THR A 6 -0.41 8.80 -7.04
CA THR A 6 -0.11 7.42 -6.70
C THR A 6 1.16 7.37 -5.85
N ILE A 7 1.15 6.60 -4.76
CA ILE A 7 2.25 6.51 -3.80
C ILE A 7 2.58 5.04 -3.55
N PHE A 8 3.81 4.65 -3.86
CA PHE A 8 4.35 3.36 -3.45
C PHE A 8 5.07 3.48 -2.10
N VAL A 9 4.76 2.61 -1.14
CA VAL A 9 5.33 2.65 0.22
C VAL A 9 5.89 1.28 0.58
N THR A 10 7.13 1.26 1.10
CA THR A 10 7.76 0.07 1.68
C THR A 10 7.75 0.13 3.20
N GLY A 11 8.05 -1.00 3.85
CA GLY A 11 8.03 -1.11 5.32
C GLY A 11 6.63 -1.15 5.90
N PHE A 12 5.61 -1.47 5.09
CA PHE A 12 4.23 -1.64 5.49
C PHE A 12 3.92 -3.15 5.68
N PRO A 13 3.17 -3.57 6.71
CA PRO A 13 2.77 -2.78 7.86
C PRO A 13 3.98 -2.51 8.77
N GLY A 14 4.00 -1.34 9.39
CA GLY A 14 5.11 -0.93 10.26
C GLY A 14 4.82 0.40 10.94
N PHE A 15 5.43 0.63 12.10
CA PHE A 15 5.10 1.76 12.98
C PHE A 15 5.15 3.13 12.27
N ILE A 16 6.20 3.38 11.49
CA ILE A 16 6.36 4.65 10.75
C ILE A 16 5.51 4.64 9.49
N ALA A 17 5.54 3.55 8.72
CA ALA A 17 4.83 3.44 7.45
C ALA A 17 3.33 3.64 7.62
N GLU A 18 2.71 3.03 8.64
CA GLU A 18 1.28 3.19 8.91
C GLU A 18 0.89 4.64 9.24
N ARG A 19 1.73 5.34 10.04
CA ARG A 19 1.49 6.75 10.35
C ARG A 19 1.62 7.63 9.12
N LEU A 20 2.59 7.32 8.26
CA LEU A 20 2.79 8.03 7.00
C LEU A 20 1.60 7.85 6.07
N VAL A 21 1.16 6.61 5.87
CA VAL A 21 -0.01 6.28 5.05
C VAL A 21 -1.26 6.97 5.61
N ALA A 22 -1.52 6.87 6.91
CA ALA A 22 -2.66 7.55 7.54
C ALA A 22 -2.63 9.09 7.40
N ARG A 23 -1.44 9.70 7.47
CA ARG A 23 -1.26 11.16 7.32
C ARG A 23 -1.53 11.64 5.88
N LEU A 24 -1.26 10.78 4.91
CA LEU A 24 -1.35 11.08 3.48
C LEU A 24 -2.66 10.60 2.84
N ALA A 25 -3.37 9.68 3.48
CA ALA A 25 -4.60 9.08 3.01
C ALA A 25 -5.70 10.14 2.79
N ARG A 26 -6.21 10.16 1.55
CA ARG A 26 -7.31 11.01 1.07
C ARG A 26 -7.98 10.28 -0.11
N PRO A 27 -9.26 10.55 -0.40
CA PRO A 27 -9.98 9.87 -1.50
C PRO A 27 -9.33 9.95 -2.89
N VAL A 28 -8.46 10.94 -3.13
CA VAL A 28 -7.79 11.17 -4.43
C VAL A 28 -6.37 10.62 -4.52
N VAL A 29 -5.94 9.80 -3.56
CA VAL A 29 -4.58 9.21 -3.49
C VAL A 29 -4.67 7.70 -3.52
N GLN A 30 -3.97 7.07 -4.47
CA GLN A 30 -3.78 5.60 -4.52
C GLN A 30 -2.50 5.21 -3.79
N PHE A 31 -2.55 4.15 -3.01
CA PHE A 31 -1.40 3.55 -2.36
C PHE A 31 -1.13 2.15 -2.88
N TYR A 32 0.14 1.88 -3.17
CA TYR A 32 0.68 0.52 -3.33
C TYR A 32 1.60 0.26 -2.15
N LEU A 33 1.25 -0.73 -1.33
CA LEU A 33 1.87 -0.98 -0.02
C LEU A 33 2.60 -2.31 -0.08
N LEU A 34 3.94 -2.26 -0.15
CA LEU A 34 4.77 -3.46 -0.18
C LEU A 34 4.78 -4.14 1.18
N ALA A 35 4.33 -5.38 1.23
CA ALA A 35 4.32 -6.23 2.43
C ALA A 35 5.02 -7.56 2.18
N LEU A 36 5.75 -8.06 3.18
CA LEU A 36 6.22 -9.44 3.17
C LEU A 36 5.02 -10.39 3.26
N PRO A 37 5.07 -11.60 2.67
CA PRO A 37 3.93 -12.54 2.64
C PRO A 37 3.31 -12.82 4.01
N GLN A 38 4.14 -13.00 5.04
CA GLN A 38 3.68 -13.25 6.41
C GLN A 38 2.93 -12.06 7.06
N PHE A 39 3.04 -10.86 6.48
CA PHE A 39 2.42 -9.65 7.01
C PHE A 39 1.21 -9.17 6.20
N VAL A 40 0.81 -9.85 5.12
CA VAL A 40 -0.34 -9.46 4.28
C VAL A 40 -1.63 -9.33 5.10
N THR A 41 -1.92 -10.30 5.96
CA THR A 41 -3.10 -10.25 6.84
C THR A 41 -3.07 -9.06 7.80
N ALA A 42 -1.89 -8.72 8.32
CA ALA A 42 -1.71 -7.55 9.19
C ALA A 42 -1.82 -6.23 8.41
N ALA A 43 -1.26 -6.18 7.21
CA ALA A 43 -1.37 -5.06 6.27
C ALA A 43 -2.83 -4.77 5.94
N ALA A 44 -3.63 -5.79 5.63
CA ALA A 44 -5.06 -5.64 5.32
C ALA A 44 -5.84 -5.04 6.50
N LYS A 45 -5.57 -5.50 7.72
CA LYS A 45 -6.18 -4.93 8.94
C LYS A 45 -5.80 -3.46 9.13
N SER A 46 -4.54 -3.11 8.89
CA SER A 46 -4.09 -1.72 8.97
C SER A 46 -4.69 -0.85 7.87
N CYS A 47 -4.86 -1.36 6.64
CA CYS A 47 -5.55 -0.65 5.56
C CYS A 47 -7.00 -0.34 5.94
N ASN A 48 -7.77 -1.33 6.41
CA ASN A 48 -9.17 -1.12 6.81
C ASN A 48 -9.29 -0.07 7.92
N ARG A 49 -8.45 -0.15 8.96
CA ARG A 49 -8.43 0.83 10.04
C ARG A 49 -8.08 2.24 9.55
N ILE A 50 -7.13 2.36 8.63
CA ILE A 50 -6.72 3.66 8.07
C ILE A 50 -7.83 4.22 7.16
N ALA A 51 -8.42 3.38 6.31
CA ALA A 51 -9.54 3.72 5.44
C ALA A 51 -10.70 4.31 6.26
N GLU A 52 -11.13 3.61 7.31
CA GLU A 52 -12.16 4.08 8.24
C GLU A 52 -11.78 5.39 8.94
N ALA A 53 -10.58 5.46 9.53
CA ALA A 53 -10.14 6.62 10.31
C ALA A 53 -9.95 7.89 9.46
N THR A 54 -9.76 7.75 8.15
CA THR A 54 -9.46 8.87 7.23
C THR A 54 -10.59 9.14 6.24
N ALA A 55 -11.69 8.38 6.31
CA ALA A 55 -12.76 8.38 5.32
C ALA A 55 -12.23 8.22 3.87
N THR A 56 -11.18 7.42 3.72
CA THR A 56 -10.59 7.09 2.42
C THR A 56 -11.18 5.74 1.97
N PRO A 57 -11.60 5.60 0.70
CA PRO A 57 -12.14 4.32 0.22
C PRO A 57 -11.11 3.19 0.36
N PRO A 58 -11.49 1.98 0.81
CA PRO A 58 -10.57 0.85 0.93
C PRO A 58 -9.86 0.49 -0.38
N GLU A 59 -10.51 0.69 -1.52
CA GLU A 59 -9.95 0.46 -2.85
C GLU A 59 -8.73 1.35 -3.17
N ASN A 60 -8.52 2.43 -2.42
CA ASN A 60 -7.34 3.28 -2.54
C ASN A 60 -6.06 2.62 -1.98
N PHE A 61 -6.15 1.46 -1.34
CA PHE A 61 -5.02 0.75 -0.75
C PHE A 61 -4.84 -0.63 -1.39
N ALA A 62 -3.86 -0.76 -2.27
CA ALA A 62 -3.43 -2.03 -2.83
C ALA A 62 -2.24 -2.57 -2.04
N ILE A 63 -2.34 -3.82 -1.57
CA ILE A 63 -1.21 -4.51 -0.92
C ILE A 63 -0.49 -5.30 -1.99
N VAL A 64 0.83 -5.12 -2.06
CA VAL A 64 1.69 -5.81 -3.01
C VAL A 64 2.62 -6.71 -2.20
N GLU A 65 2.64 -7.99 -2.51
CA GLU A 65 3.59 -8.90 -1.86
C GLU A 65 5.00 -8.69 -2.42
N GLY A 66 5.99 -8.62 -1.52
CA GLY A 66 7.38 -8.50 -1.93
C GLY A 66 8.38 -8.36 -0.79
N ASP A 67 9.64 -8.21 -1.16
CA ASP A 67 10.80 -8.20 -0.28
C ASP A 67 11.88 -7.26 -0.85
N ILE A 68 12.19 -6.19 -0.10
CA ILE A 68 13.18 -5.18 -0.50
C ILE A 68 14.61 -5.74 -0.65
N SER A 69 14.90 -6.91 -0.08
CA SER A 69 16.21 -7.55 -0.17
C SER A 69 16.41 -8.31 -1.49
N LYS A 70 15.38 -8.38 -2.34
CA LYS A 70 15.37 -9.16 -3.58
C LYS A 70 15.35 -8.24 -4.80
N GLU A 71 15.85 -8.77 -5.92
CA GLU A 71 15.73 -8.11 -7.21
C GLU A 71 14.26 -7.84 -7.55
N ASN A 72 14.00 -6.69 -8.16
CA ASN A 72 12.65 -6.21 -8.49
C ASN A 72 11.66 -6.27 -7.30
N LEU A 73 12.18 -6.17 -6.07
CA LEU A 73 11.41 -6.27 -4.83
C LEU A 73 10.63 -7.58 -4.69
N ARG A 74 10.96 -8.63 -5.46
CA ARG A 74 10.17 -9.88 -5.57
C ARG A 74 8.68 -9.64 -5.86
N ILE A 75 8.35 -8.55 -6.53
CA ILE A 75 6.99 -8.25 -6.99
C ILE A 75 6.74 -9.06 -8.27
N SER A 76 5.51 -9.52 -8.48
CA SER A 76 5.16 -10.21 -9.73
C SER A 76 5.22 -9.25 -10.93
N ASP A 77 5.44 -9.77 -12.13
CA ASP A 77 5.46 -8.92 -13.34
C ASP A 77 4.11 -8.21 -13.57
N GLU A 78 3.00 -8.89 -13.25
CA GLU A 78 1.64 -8.33 -13.31
C GLU A 78 1.47 -7.13 -12.37
N ASP A 79 1.86 -7.28 -11.09
CA ASP A 79 1.80 -6.19 -10.12
C ASP A 79 2.75 -5.04 -10.50
N LEU A 80 3.93 -5.36 -11.08
CA LEU A 80 4.87 -4.34 -11.56
C LEU A 80 4.30 -3.50 -12.71
N GLU A 81 3.57 -4.12 -13.64
CA GLU A 81 2.86 -3.38 -14.70
C GLU A 81 1.80 -2.47 -14.10
N GLU A 82 1.01 -2.96 -13.14
CA GLU A 82 -0.03 -2.17 -12.48
C GLU A 82 0.55 -0.95 -11.73
N ILE A 83 1.63 -1.14 -10.97
CA ILE A 83 2.29 -0.06 -10.22
C ILE A 83 2.90 0.98 -11.15
N ARG A 84 3.42 0.55 -12.31
CA ARG A 84 4.13 1.43 -13.24
C ARG A 84 3.18 2.35 -14.02
N GLY A 85 1.95 1.90 -14.29
CA GLY A 85 0.87 2.71 -14.88
C GLY A 85 1.17 3.24 -16.27
#